data_AF-A0A7M3SCX0-F1
#
_entry.id   AF-A0A7M3SCX0-F1
#
_cell.length_a   1.000
_cell.length_b   1.000
_cell.length_c   1.000
_cell.angle_alpha   90.00
_cell.angle_beta   90.00
_cell.angle_gamma   90.00
#
_symmetry.space_group_name_H-M   'P 1'
#
loop_
_entity.id
_entity.type
_entity.pdbx_description
1 polymer ?
#
loop_
_entity_poly.entity_id
_entity_poly.type
_entity_poly.pdbx_seq_one_letter_code
_entity_poly.pdbx_strand_id
1 'polypeptide(L)'
;PQGQFYCSVGGKNTFGRDIIEAHLDMCLEAGLNVEGINAEVAVGQWEYQIFAKGAKEAGDQIWVSRYLAERNAEKYGLSIEWHPKPLGATDWNGSGMHVNFSDGRMRDEGGEELMSQICEEFGKNIKKHIDVYGAHNEQRLTGLHE
;
A
#
# COMPACT_ATOMS: atom_id res chain seq x y z
N PRO A 1 13.64 -10.09 15.19
CA PRO A 1 12.23 -10.26 15.63
C PRO A 1 11.36 -9.14 15.06
N GLN A 2 10.39 -9.51 14.22
CA GLN A 2 9.37 -8.58 13.72
C GLN A 2 8.40 -8.23 14.87
N GLY A 3 7.78 -7.04 14.81
CA GLY A 3 6.71 -6.64 15.73
C GLY A 3 6.92 -5.31 16.46
N GLN A 4 8.16 -4.86 16.67
CA GLN A 4 8.42 -3.60 17.38
C GLN A 4 8.32 -2.34 16.50
N PHE A 5 8.19 -2.51 15.18
CA PHE A 5 8.22 -1.43 14.18
C PHE A 5 6.83 -1.01 13.68
N TYR A 6 5.90 -1.96 13.58
CA TYR A 6 4.52 -1.71 13.16
C TYR A 6 3.83 -0.73 14.11
N CYS A 7 3.26 0.34 13.54
CA CYS A 7 2.61 1.43 14.29
C CYS A 7 3.46 1.99 15.46
N SER A 8 4.78 1.90 15.35
CA SER A 8 5.70 2.20 16.44
C SER A 8 5.79 3.69 16.76
N VAL A 9 6.29 3.97 17.97
CA VAL A 9 6.74 5.31 18.42
C VAL A 9 8.12 5.18 19.08
N GLY A 10 8.95 6.21 18.94
CA GLY A 10 10.25 6.35 19.60
C GLY A 10 11.44 6.01 18.69
N GLY A 11 12.54 6.75 18.83
CA GLY A 11 13.70 6.70 17.92
C GLY A 11 14.48 5.38 17.89
N LYS A 12 14.12 4.38 18.70
CA LYS A 12 14.64 3.02 18.61
C LYS A 12 13.88 2.14 17.62
N ASN A 13 12.65 2.53 17.29
CA ASN A 13 11.69 1.71 16.57
C ASN A 13 11.14 2.42 15.32
N THR A 14 10.97 3.74 15.37
CA THR A 14 10.44 4.51 14.25
C THR A 14 11.55 5.24 13.51
N PHE A 15 11.67 4.99 12.20
CA PHE A 15 12.68 5.59 11.33
C PHE A 15 12.01 6.28 10.14
N GLY A 16 12.42 7.51 9.82
CA GLY A 16 11.91 8.27 8.66
C GLY A 16 10.55 8.95 8.86
N ARG A 17 10.05 9.09 10.09
CA ARG A 17 8.74 9.70 10.38
C ARG A 17 8.60 11.11 9.80
N ASP A 18 9.65 11.91 9.91
CA ASP A 18 9.72 13.26 9.37
C ASP A 18 9.53 13.32 7.85
N ILE A 19 10.02 12.30 7.14
CA ILE A 19 9.84 12.16 5.69
C ILE A 19 8.38 11.83 5.36
N ILE A 20 7.77 10.92 6.12
CA ILE A 20 6.40 10.47 5.88
C ILE A 20 5.37 11.53 6.28
N GLU A 21 5.57 12.24 7.39
CA GLU A 21 4.69 13.35 7.79
C GLU A 21 4.77 14.51 6.78
N ALA A 22 5.97 14.86 6.30
CA ALA A 22 6.11 15.86 5.24
C ALA A 22 5.45 15.42 3.91
N HIS A 23 5.50 14.12 3.58
CA HIS A 23 4.81 13.58 2.40
C HIS A 23 3.28 13.65 2.56
N LEU A 24 2.75 13.33 3.74
CA LEU A 24 1.33 13.47 4.05
C LEU A 24 0.88 14.93 3.86
N ASP A 25 1.61 15.89 4.43
CA ASP A 25 1.30 17.32 4.29
C ASP A 25 1.29 17.73 2.80
N MET A 26 2.30 17.31 2.03
CA MET A 26 2.38 17.59 0.58
C MET A 26 1.18 17.00 -0.19
N CYS A 27 0.72 15.81 0.18
CA CYS A 27 -0.44 15.19 -0.46
C CYS A 27 -1.73 15.95 -0.14
N LEU A 28 -1.93 16.35 1.12
CA LEU A 28 -3.08 17.12 1.56
C LEU A 28 -3.11 18.51 0.90
N GLU A 29 -1.97 19.19 0.83
CA GLU A 29 -1.84 20.49 0.14
C GLU A 29 -2.13 20.39 -1.36
N ALA A 30 -1.74 19.27 -2.00
CA ALA A 30 -2.04 19.00 -3.40
C ALA A 30 -3.51 18.62 -3.66
N GLY A 31 -4.33 18.48 -2.60
CA GLY A 31 -5.73 18.08 -2.69
C GLY A 31 -5.95 16.59 -2.96
N LEU A 32 -4.94 15.74 -2.70
CA LEU A 32 -5.11 14.30 -2.75
C LEU A 32 -5.90 13.82 -1.53
N ASN A 33 -6.74 12.82 -1.73
CA ASN A 33 -7.63 12.31 -0.69
C ASN A 33 -6.97 11.18 0.10
N VAL A 34 -5.93 11.55 0.87
CA VAL A 34 -5.22 10.65 1.79
C VAL A 34 -6.02 10.45 3.07
N GLU A 35 -6.25 9.20 3.46
CA GLU A 35 -7.05 8.84 4.65
C GLU A 35 -6.19 8.47 5.86
N GLY A 36 -4.92 8.15 5.66
CA GLY A 36 -4.03 7.75 6.74
C GLY A 36 -2.62 7.42 6.32
N ILE A 37 -1.78 7.23 7.34
CA ILE A 37 -0.41 6.72 7.27
C ILE A 37 -0.15 5.79 8.46
N ASN A 38 0.72 4.80 8.30
CA ASN A 38 1.22 3.97 9.40
C ASN A 38 2.63 3.45 9.12
N ALA A 39 3.39 3.22 10.19
CA ALA A 39 4.63 2.47 10.11
C ALA A 39 4.31 0.97 9.93
N GLU A 40 5.02 0.31 9.03
CA GLU A 40 4.80 -1.09 8.69
C GLU A 40 5.69 -2.05 9.48
N VAL A 41 5.51 -3.35 9.24
CA VAL A 41 6.17 -4.43 9.99
C VAL A 41 7.70 -4.42 9.82
N ALA A 42 8.21 -4.11 8.62
CA ALA A 42 9.64 -4.03 8.37
C ALA A 42 10.23 -2.67 8.75
N VAL A 43 11.51 -2.65 9.16
CA VAL A 43 12.20 -1.43 9.59
C VAL A 43 12.26 -0.42 8.44
N GLY A 44 11.73 0.78 8.69
CA GLY A 44 11.71 1.85 7.67
C GLY A 44 10.67 1.65 6.57
N GLN A 45 9.82 0.62 6.67
CA GLN A 45 8.67 0.44 5.80
C GLN A 45 7.49 1.26 6.32
N TRP A 46 6.74 1.86 5.40
CA TRP A 46 5.59 2.71 5.71
C TRP A 46 4.47 2.50 4.70
N GLU A 47 3.24 2.76 5.13
CA GLU A 47 2.05 2.75 4.31
C GLU A 47 1.35 4.12 4.36
N TYR A 48 0.72 4.49 3.26
CA TYR A 48 -0.26 5.57 3.18
C TYR A 48 -1.45 5.11 2.33
N GLN A 49 -2.65 5.61 2.64
CA GLN A 49 -3.87 5.17 1.97
C GLN A 49 -4.57 6.34 1.27
N ILE A 50 -4.91 6.17 -0.01
CA ILE A 50 -5.67 7.16 -0.80
C ILE A 50 -6.99 6.56 -1.22
N PHE A 51 -8.07 7.32 -1.01
CA PHE A 51 -9.41 6.95 -1.44
C PHE A 51 -9.81 7.81 -2.64
N ALA A 52 -10.47 7.21 -3.61
CA ALA A 52 -10.93 7.94 -4.78
C ALA A 52 -12.23 7.34 -5.33
N LYS A 53 -13.03 8.20 -5.98
CA LYS A 53 -14.25 7.76 -6.66
C LYS A 53 -13.93 7.34 -8.08
N GLY A 54 -13.74 6.04 -8.25
CA GLY A 54 -13.49 5.39 -9.54
C GLY A 54 -12.01 5.17 -9.83
N ALA A 55 -11.74 4.18 -10.68
CA ALA A 55 -10.38 3.68 -10.94
C ALA A 55 -9.46 4.73 -11.61
N LYS A 56 -10.02 5.61 -12.44
CA LYS A 56 -9.25 6.69 -13.09
C LYS A 56 -8.66 7.64 -12.05
N GLU A 57 -9.51 8.19 -11.19
CA GLU A 57 -9.09 9.13 -10.15
C GLU A 57 -8.15 8.46 -9.14
N ALA A 58 -8.42 7.20 -8.77
CA ALA A 58 -7.51 6.42 -7.94
C ALA A 58 -6.11 6.31 -8.57
N GLY A 59 -6.03 6.01 -9.87
CA GLY A 59 -4.77 5.96 -10.59
C GLY A 59 -4.06 7.32 -10.63
N ASP A 60 -4.78 8.39 -10.99
CA ASP A 60 -4.24 9.75 -11.07
C ASP A 60 -3.63 10.18 -9.72
N GLN A 61 -4.36 10.00 -8.62
CA GLN A 61 -3.90 10.40 -7.29
C GLN A 61 -2.73 9.56 -6.78
N ILE A 62 -2.74 8.23 -6.98
CA ILE A 62 -1.64 7.35 -6.58
C ILE A 62 -0.34 7.70 -7.34
N TRP A 63 -0.42 8.06 -8.62
CA TRP A 63 0.76 8.46 -9.37
C TRP A 63 1.34 9.79 -8.88
N VAL A 64 0.48 10.78 -8.61
CA VAL A 64 0.92 12.07 -8.04
C VAL A 64 1.49 11.87 -6.63
N SER A 65 0.87 11.06 -5.78
CA SER A 65 1.36 10.80 -4.42
C SER A 65 2.74 10.14 -4.43
N ARG A 66 2.98 9.18 -5.35
CA ARG A 66 4.29 8.54 -5.51
C ARG A 66 5.34 9.53 -5.98
N TYR A 67 5.01 10.39 -6.94
CA TYR A 67 5.91 11.47 -7.35
C TYR A 67 6.28 12.37 -6.16
N LEU A 68 5.30 12.81 -5.38
CA LEU A 68 5.55 13.64 -4.20
C LEU A 68 6.42 12.92 -3.16
N ALA A 69 6.25 11.61 -2.97
CA ALA A 69 7.07 10.80 -2.07
C ALA A 69 8.55 10.80 -2.49
N GLU A 70 8.84 10.49 -3.76
CA GLU A 70 10.20 10.48 -4.30
C GLU A 70 10.84 11.88 -4.22
N ARG A 71 10.11 12.92 -4.65
CA ARG A 71 10.61 14.31 -4.59
C ARG A 71 10.88 14.77 -3.17
N ASN A 72 10.11 14.29 -2.19
CA ASN A 72 10.35 14.59 -0.79
C ASN A 72 11.61 13.87 -0.27
N ALA A 73 11.76 12.58 -0.60
CA ALA A 73 12.90 11.76 -0.18
C ALA A 73 14.26 12.31 -0.66
N GLU A 74 14.30 12.95 -1.84
CA GLU A 74 15.52 13.61 -2.35
C GLU A 74 16.15 14.60 -1.37
N LYS A 75 15.34 15.34 -0.58
CA LYS A 75 15.82 16.32 0.41
C LYS A 75 16.67 15.67 1.52
N TYR A 76 16.46 14.38 1.74
CA TYR A 76 17.11 13.57 2.77
C TYR A 76 18.22 12.69 2.19
N GLY A 77 18.47 12.74 0.88
CA GLY A 77 19.42 11.86 0.21
C GLY A 77 19.00 10.39 0.25
N LEU A 78 17.69 10.12 0.30
CA LEU A 78 17.10 8.79 0.34
C LEU A 78 16.31 8.51 -0.95
N SER A 79 16.09 7.24 -1.24
CA SER A 79 15.25 6.75 -2.34
C SER A 79 14.10 5.92 -1.78
N ILE A 80 12.94 5.95 -2.43
CA ILE A 80 11.83 5.04 -2.09
C ILE A 80 12.01 3.72 -2.86
N GLU A 81 11.85 2.59 -2.15
CA GLU A 81 11.91 1.26 -2.75
C GLU A 81 10.49 0.69 -2.88
N TRP A 82 10.04 0.52 -4.12
CA TRP A 82 8.71 0.00 -4.46
C TRP A 82 8.70 -1.50 -4.77
N HIS A 83 9.85 -2.17 -4.75
CA HIS A 83 9.94 -3.61 -5.00
C HIS A 83 9.08 -4.39 -3.98
N PRO A 84 8.29 -5.39 -4.41
CA PRO A 84 7.36 -6.09 -3.52
C PRO A 84 8.07 -6.94 -2.45
N LYS A 85 9.37 -7.21 -2.61
CA LYS A 85 10.20 -7.92 -1.63
C LYS A 85 11.59 -7.27 -1.55
N PRO A 86 11.73 -6.10 -0.90
CA PRO A 86 12.94 -5.29 -1.01
C PRO A 86 14.15 -5.91 -0.30
N LEU A 87 13.91 -6.72 0.73
CA LEU A 87 14.95 -7.41 1.50
C LEU A 87 15.19 -8.85 1.02
N GLY A 88 14.74 -9.21 -0.18
CA GLY A 88 14.94 -10.52 -0.79
C GLY A 88 14.36 -11.68 0.04
N ALA A 89 14.96 -12.87 -0.04
CA ALA A 89 14.55 -14.08 0.69
C ALA A 89 14.94 -14.05 2.18
N THR A 90 14.59 -12.96 2.86
CA THR A 90 14.68 -12.84 4.32
C THR A 90 13.30 -13.03 4.95
N ASP A 91 13.27 -13.19 6.27
CA ASP A 91 12.05 -13.36 7.05
C ASP A 91 11.17 -12.08 7.10
N TRP A 92 11.64 -10.95 6.55
CA TRP A 92 10.91 -9.69 6.59
C TRP A 92 9.71 -9.65 5.65
N ASN A 93 8.65 -8.95 6.06
CA ASN A 93 7.49 -8.67 5.20
C ASN A 93 7.89 -8.05 3.85
N GLY A 94 7.07 -8.34 2.83
CA GLY A 94 7.14 -7.63 1.56
C GLY A 94 6.29 -6.36 1.57
N SER A 95 6.31 -5.62 0.46
CA SER A 95 5.49 -4.44 0.24
C SER A 95 4.34 -4.76 -0.71
N GLY A 96 3.11 -4.61 -0.24
CA GLY A 96 1.89 -4.73 -1.04
C GLY A 96 1.31 -3.37 -1.43
N MET A 97 0.36 -3.37 -2.35
CA MET A 97 -0.54 -2.24 -2.58
C MET A 97 -1.97 -2.78 -2.56
N HIS A 98 -2.50 -2.98 -1.36
CA HIS A 98 -3.85 -3.50 -1.18
C HIS A 98 -4.87 -2.56 -1.82
N VAL A 99 -5.79 -3.10 -2.61
CA VAL A 99 -6.84 -2.34 -3.27
C VAL A 99 -8.17 -2.74 -2.66
N ASN A 100 -8.78 -1.78 -1.97
CA ASN A 100 -10.16 -1.86 -1.54
C ASN A 100 -11.06 -1.32 -2.65
N PHE A 101 -12.18 -1.98 -2.94
CA PHE A 101 -13.15 -1.52 -3.93
C PHE A 101 -14.58 -1.77 -3.46
N SER A 102 -15.52 -0.94 -3.92
CA SER A 102 -16.95 -1.20 -3.78
C SER A 102 -17.74 -0.54 -4.90
N ASP A 103 -18.83 -1.17 -5.32
CA ASP A 103 -19.84 -0.55 -6.16
C ASP A 103 -21.12 -0.23 -5.35
N GLY A 104 -22.17 0.25 -6.02
CA GLY A 104 -23.45 0.55 -5.35
C GLY A 104 -24.05 -0.68 -4.67
N ARG A 105 -24.10 -1.82 -5.36
CA ARG A 105 -24.71 -3.05 -4.85
C ARG A 105 -23.97 -3.55 -3.60
N MET A 106 -22.64 -3.54 -3.62
CA MET A 106 -21.82 -3.93 -2.47
C MET A 106 -22.11 -3.11 -1.21
N ARG A 107 -22.41 -1.82 -1.36
CA ARG A 107 -22.67 -0.91 -0.23
C ARG A 107 -24.13 -0.91 0.22
N ASP A 108 -25.05 -1.03 -0.72
CA ASP A 108 -26.48 -0.86 -0.47
C ASP A 108 -27.15 -2.20 -0.09
N GLU A 109 -26.79 -3.31 -0.76
CA GLU A 109 -27.30 -4.65 -0.48
C GLU A 109 -26.42 -5.36 0.56
N GLY A 110 -25.10 -5.40 0.32
CA GLY A 110 -24.14 -6.10 1.16
C GLY A 110 -24.44 -7.60 1.32
N GLY A 111 -23.94 -8.20 2.40
CA GLY A 111 -24.24 -9.59 2.80
C GLY A 111 -23.29 -10.65 2.26
N GLU A 112 -23.25 -11.80 2.95
CA GLU A 112 -22.34 -12.91 2.66
C GLU A 112 -22.55 -13.52 1.28
N GLU A 113 -23.80 -13.67 0.84
CA GLU A 113 -24.13 -14.27 -0.47
C GLU A 113 -23.55 -13.44 -1.63
N LEU A 114 -23.80 -12.13 -1.64
CA LEU A 114 -23.27 -11.23 -2.66
C LEU A 114 -21.74 -11.20 -2.66
N MET A 115 -21.13 -11.07 -1.48
CA MET A 115 -19.66 -11.04 -1.36
C MET A 115 -19.03 -12.36 -1.81
N SER A 116 -19.67 -13.49 -1.50
CA SER A 116 -19.21 -14.81 -1.94
C SER A 116 -19.23 -14.95 -3.45
N GLN A 117 -20.32 -14.53 -4.11
CA GLN A 117 -20.41 -14.52 -5.57
C GLN A 117 -19.33 -13.65 -6.21
N ILE A 118 -19.03 -12.47 -5.64
CA ILE A 118 -17.95 -11.60 -6.11
C ILE A 118 -16.60 -12.33 -5.96
N CYS A 119 -16.30 -12.90 -4.80
CA CYS A 119 -15.07 -13.65 -4.56
C CYS A 119 -14.90 -14.84 -5.53
N GLU A 120 -15.99 -15.57 -5.82
CA GLU A 120 -15.98 -16.67 -6.79
C GLU A 120 -15.63 -16.19 -8.21
N GLU A 121 -16.18 -15.05 -8.64
CA GLU A 121 -15.83 -14.45 -9.95
C GLU A 121 -14.36 -14.00 -10.01
N PHE A 122 -13.81 -13.43 -8.94
CA PHE A 122 -12.38 -13.14 -8.84
C PHE A 122 -11.54 -14.43 -8.93
N GLY A 123 -12.00 -15.50 -8.26
CA GLY A 123 -11.38 -16.83 -8.28
C GLY A 123 -11.24 -17.42 -9.69
N LYS A 124 -12.21 -17.14 -10.58
CA LYS A 124 -12.16 -17.58 -11.99
C LYS A 124 -11.11 -16.83 -12.83
N ASN A 125 -10.61 -15.70 -12.36
CA ASN A 125 -9.75 -14.79 -13.12
C ASN A 125 -8.36 -14.57 -12.50
N ILE A 126 -7.97 -15.37 -11.50
CA ILE A 126 -6.72 -15.21 -10.73
C ILE A 126 -5.51 -14.97 -11.64
N LYS A 127 -5.30 -15.82 -12.65
CA LYS A 127 -4.13 -15.68 -13.54
C LYS A 127 -4.09 -14.32 -14.23
N LYS A 128 -5.22 -13.86 -14.80
CA LYS A 128 -5.29 -12.58 -15.51
C LYS A 128 -4.98 -11.41 -14.59
N HIS A 129 -5.43 -11.48 -13.33
CA HIS A 129 -5.14 -10.46 -12.32
C HIS A 129 -3.66 -10.49 -11.91
N ILE A 130 -3.13 -11.66 -11.55
CA ILE A 130 -1.72 -11.80 -11.14
C ILE A 130 -0.76 -11.35 -12.25
N ASP A 131 -1.06 -11.63 -13.53
CA ASP A 131 -0.25 -11.20 -14.67
C ASP A 131 -0.07 -9.67 -14.75
N VAL A 132 -0.95 -8.88 -14.13
CA VAL A 132 -0.90 -7.40 -14.14
C VAL A 132 -0.74 -6.76 -12.76
N TYR A 133 -0.68 -7.54 -11.68
CA TYR A 133 -0.58 -7.04 -10.29
C TYR A 133 0.85 -6.67 -9.86
N GLY A 134 1.75 -6.47 -10.82
CA GLY A 134 3.13 -6.04 -10.61
C GLY A 134 4.15 -7.15 -10.81
N ALA A 135 5.35 -6.76 -11.27
CA ALA A 135 6.47 -7.67 -11.45
C ALA A 135 6.99 -8.19 -10.11
N HIS A 136 7.56 -9.40 -10.13
CA HIS A 136 8.24 -10.04 -8.98
C HIS A 136 7.34 -10.38 -7.78
N ASN A 137 6.02 -10.37 -7.97
CA ASN A 137 5.06 -10.65 -6.90
C ASN A 137 5.15 -12.10 -6.40
N GLU A 138 5.72 -13.02 -7.19
CA GLU A 138 6.02 -14.41 -6.79
C GLU A 138 7.02 -14.49 -5.63
N GLN A 139 7.83 -13.45 -5.40
CA GLN A 139 8.77 -13.37 -4.28
C GLN A 139 8.11 -12.90 -2.98
N ARG A 140 6.94 -12.26 -3.10
CA ARG A 140 6.15 -11.74 -1.98
C ARG A 140 5.01 -12.68 -1.62
N LEU A 141 4.21 -13.11 -2.60
CA LEU A 141 3.03 -13.95 -2.45
C LEU A 141 3.41 -15.43 -2.28
N THR A 142 4.09 -15.75 -1.18
CA THR A 142 4.61 -17.10 -0.89
C THR A 142 3.73 -17.88 0.08
N GLY A 143 2.77 -17.22 0.74
CA GLY A 143 1.96 -17.78 1.83
C GLY A 143 2.69 -17.86 3.18
N LEU A 144 3.93 -17.35 3.29
CA LEU A 144 4.72 -17.37 4.52
C LEU A 144 4.54 -16.12 5.39
N HIS A 145 4.17 -15.00 4.77
CA HIS A 145 4.00 -13.69 5.41
C HIS A 145 2.73 -13.07 4.86
N GLU A 146 1.85 -12.59 5.76
CA GLU A 146 0.53 -11.98 5.51
C GLU A 146 -0.01 -12.14 4.07
#